data_AF-H1DF46-F1
#
_entry.id   AF-H1DF46-F1
#
_cell.length_a   1.000
_cell.length_b   1.000
_cell.length_c   1.000
_cell.angle_alpha   90.00
_cell.angle_beta   90.00
_cell.angle_gamma   90.00
#
_symmetry.space_group_name_H-M   'P 1'
#
loop_
_entity.id
_entity.type
_entity.pdbx_description
1 polymer ?
#
loop_
_entity_poly.entity_id
_entity_poly.type
_entity_poly.pdbx_seq_one_letter_code
_entity_poly.pdbx_strand_id
1 'polypeptide(L)'
;MNILGFIKESKWFQRTTYGEIYLDIEINEKEEITFRVNAGWVKVEWGDGEQSETKRRAECFRHYYRQKGLYRILVQGENIVDLDIKKCRIVRLEVNYCPTLEFIDCSGNLLKELDVQGCKKLYELDCSHNQLEELKLGRYKKLFHLSCAWNNLEQLELGGCPGLVDLFCKYNNIHHLDVSKCKKLRSVNIGNNALDVSALKHFVNSLAIPPHKEKGFIVIRNNMTSHSEQTLVLKRGWYEI
;
A
#
# COMPACT_ATOMS: atom_id res chain seq x y z
N MET A 1 -29.46 -33.73 -26.93
CA MET A 1 -28.05 -34.17 -27.03
C MET A 1 -27.57 -33.81 -28.42
N ASN A 2 -26.66 -32.88 -28.69
CA ASN A 2 -25.66 -32.16 -27.90
C ASN A 2 -25.69 -30.67 -28.27
N ILE A 3 -25.60 -29.81 -27.26
CA ILE A 3 -25.41 -28.37 -27.40
C ILE A 3 -23.91 -28.15 -27.61
N LEU A 4 -23.51 -27.77 -28.82
CA LEU A 4 -22.18 -27.23 -29.08
C LEU A 4 -22.14 -25.79 -28.56
N GLY A 5 -21.63 -25.64 -27.33
CA GLY A 5 -21.37 -24.36 -26.71
C GLY A 5 -20.24 -23.63 -27.44
N PHE A 6 -20.57 -22.51 -28.06
CA PHE A 6 -19.60 -21.48 -28.41
C PHE A 6 -19.02 -20.91 -27.11
N ILE A 7 -17.80 -21.30 -26.76
CA ILE A 7 -16.96 -20.45 -25.93
C ILE A 7 -16.44 -19.36 -26.88
N LYS A 8 -17.14 -18.23 -26.91
CA LYS A 8 -16.54 -17.00 -27.44
C LYS A 8 -15.47 -16.58 -26.44
N GLU A 9 -14.23 -16.91 -26.75
CA GLU A 9 -13.08 -16.17 -26.24
C GLU A 9 -13.30 -14.69 -26.59
N SER A 10 -13.60 -13.89 -25.57
CA SER A 10 -13.76 -12.44 -25.69
C SER A 10 -12.39 -11.79 -25.90
N LYS A 11 -11.87 -11.90 -27.13
CA LYS A 11 -10.80 -11.04 -27.66
C LYS A 11 -11.35 -9.66 -27.95
N TRP A 12 -11.51 -8.85 -26.91
CA TRP A 12 -11.60 -7.39 -27.02
C TRP A 12 -10.84 -6.77 -25.84
N PHE A 13 -9.51 -6.76 -25.91
CA PHE A 13 -8.72 -5.72 -25.22
C PHE A 13 -8.96 -4.41 -25.97
N GLN A 14 -10.16 -3.83 -25.83
CA GLN A 14 -10.25 -2.39 -25.92
C GLN A 14 -9.43 -1.88 -24.74
N ARG A 15 -8.35 -1.14 -25.01
CA ARG A 15 -7.67 -0.36 -23.96
C ARG A 15 -8.75 0.49 -23.31
N THR A 16 -9.18 0.12 -22.11
CA THR A 16 -10.02 0.97 -21.29
C THR A 16 -9.25 2.27 -21.10
N THR A 17 -9.87 3.41 -21.43
CA THR A 17 -9.30 4.75 -21.16
C THR A 17 -9.38 5.11 -19.67
N TYR A 18 -9.89 4.18 -18.87
CA TYR A 18 -10.23 4.29 -17.47
C TYR A 18 -9.31 3.38 -16.65
N GLY A 19 -8.87 3.86 -15.49
CA GLY A 19 -8.25 2.99 -14.50
C GLY A 19 -9.29 2.08 -13.86
N GLU A 20 -8.88 0.88 -13.48
CA GLU A 20 -9.73 -0.14 -12.87
C GLU A 20 -9.13 -0.55 -11.53
N ILE A 21 -9.93 -0.45 -10.48
CA ILE A 21 -9.55 -0.85 -9.12
C ILE A 21 -10.53 -1.93 -8.68
N TYR A 22 -9.99 -3.09 -8.32
CA TYR A 22 -10.77 -4.20 -7.77
C TYR A 22 -10.58 -4.27 -6.27
N LEU A 23 -11.70 -4.27 -5.54
CA LEU A 23 -11.74 -4.46 -4.09
C LEU A 23 -12.50 -5.75 -3.80
N ASP A 24 -11.81 -6.78 -3.33
CA ASP A 24 -12.52 -7.95 -2.78
C ASP A 24 -12.77 -7.67 -1.29
N ILE A 25 -14.03 -7.69 -0.87
CA ILE A 25 -14.45 -7.39 0.50
C ILE A 25 -15.15 -8.57 1.14
N GLU A 26 -15.00 -8.71 2.46
CA GLU A 26 -15.69 -9.72 3.26
C GLU A 26 -16.75 -9.06 4.15
N ILE A 27 -18.01 -9.38 3.85
CA ILE A 27 -19.19 -8.92 4.60
C ILE A 27 -19.64 -10.05 5.54
N ASN A 28 -19.52 -9.83 6.84
CA ASN A 28 -19.88 -10.85 7.86
C ASN A 28 -21.37 -10.79 8.25
N GLU A 29 -21.92 -9.59 8.27
CA GLU A 29 -23.31 -9.30 8.58
C GLU A 29 -23.78 -8.09 7.76
N LYS A 30 -24.90 -7.48 8.11
CA LYS A 30 -25.34 -6.29 7.38
C LYS A 30 -24.41 -5.12 7.67
N GLU A 31 -23.72 -4.65 6.65
CA GLU A 31 -22.71 -3.61 6.78
C GLU A 31 -22.82 -2.55 5.68
N GLU A 32 -22.48 -1.31 6.04
CA GLU A 32 -22.29 -0.20 5.11
C GLU A 32 -20.81 -0.08 4.77
N ILE A 33 -20.47 -0.16 3.48
CA ILE A 33 -19.14 0.15 2.99
C ILE A 33 -19.13 1.57 2.49
N THR A 34 -18.18 2.37 2.99
CA THR A 34 -17.99 3.76 2.59
C THR A 34 -16.54 4.01 2.20
N PHE A 35 -16.32 4.54 1.00
CA PHE A 35 -14.98 4.96 0.55
C PHE A 35 -15.06 6.24 -0.28
N ARG A 36 -13.92 6.90 -0.46
CA ARG A 36 -13.80 8.12 -1.27
C ARG A 36 -12.87 7.90 -2.45
N VAL A 37 -13.26 8.45 -3.59
CA VAL A 37 -12.43 8.47 -4.80
C VAL A 37 -12.39 9.89 -5.35
N ASN A 38 -11.19 10.43 -5.52
CA ASN A 38 -10.99 11.68 -6.25
C ASN A 38 -10.60 11.38 -7.69
N ALA A 39 -11.55 11.53 -8.60
CA ALA A 39 -11.33 11.39 -10.04
C ALA A 39 -12.21 12.36 -10.82
N GLY A 40 -11.98 12.49 -12.14
CA GLY A 40 -12.86 13.28 -13.01
C GLY A 40 -14.20 12.62 -13.27
N TRP A 41 -14.20 11.29 -13.34
CA TRP A 41 -15.38 10.45 -13.49
C TRP A 41 -15.12 9.14 -12.74
N VAL A 42 -16.15 8.62 -12.08
CA VAL A 42 -16.09 7.33 -11.37
C VAL A 42 -17.40 6.58 -11.55
N LYS A 43 -17.29 5.29 -11.89
CA LYS A 43 -18.35 4.30 -11.79
C LYS A 43 -17.92 3.22 -10.81
N VAL A 44 -18.84 2.79 -9.95
CA VAL A 44 -18.66 1.71 -8.99
C VAL A 44 -19.69 0.62 -9.30
N GLU A 45 -19.23 -0.59 -9.51
CA GLU A 45 -20.05 -1.80 -9.55
C GLU A 45 -19.84 -2.55 -8.24
N TRP A 46 -20.89 -2.68 -7.43
CA TRP A 46 -20.78 -3.14 -6.03
C TRP A 46 -20.67 -4.65 -5.87
N GLY A 47 -20.72 -5.41 -6.97
CA GLY A 47 -20.59 -6.87 -6.96
C GLY A 47 -21.85 -7.62 -6.52
N ASP A 48 -22.94 -6.93 -6.17
CA ASP A 48 -24.26 -7.51 -5.86
C ASP A 48 -25.34 -7.14 -6.89
N GLY A 49 -24.92 -6.56 -8.01
CA GLY A 49 -25.79 -6.08 -9.09
C GLY A 49 -26.16 -4.61 -9.00
N GLU A 50 -25.89 -3.94 -7.88
CA GLU A 50 -26.06 -2.49 -7.76
C GLU A 50 -24.84 -1.74 -8.31
N GLN A 51 -25.05 -0.50 -8.76
CA GLN A 51 -24.01 0.37 -9.29
C GLN A 51 -24.22 1.83 -8.88
N SER A 52 -23.14 2.60 -8.87
CA SER A 52 -23.16 4.04 -8.62
C SER A 52 -22.24 4.75 -9.60
N GLU A 53 -22.58 5.97 -9.99
CA GLU A 53 -21.78 6.75 -10.95
C GLU A 53 -21.81 8.23 -10.62
N THR A 54 -20.68 8.92 -10.81
CA THR A 54 -20.58 10.36 -10.63
C THR A 54 -19.55 10.99 -11.57
N LYS A 55 -19.77 12.27 -11.88
CA LYS A 55 -18.79 13.17 -12.52
C LYS A 55 -18.24 14.21 -11.54
N ARG A 56 -18.63 14.13 -10.27
CA ARG A 56 -18.12 15.01 -9.22
C ARG A 56 -16.73 14.54 -8.81
N ARG A 57 -15.83 15.50 -8.63
CA ARG A 57 -14.51 15.22 -8.06
C ARG A 57 -14.63 14.95 -6.56
N ALA A 58 -13.78 14.06 -6.05
CA ALA A 58 -13.70 13.69 -4.62
C ALA A 58 -15.04 13.24 -4.01
N GLU A 59 -15.72 12.29 -4.66
CA GLU A 59 -17.02 11.79 -4.23
C GLU A 59 -16.88 10.70 -3.15
N CYS A 60 -17.86 10.63 -2.26
CA CYS A 60 -18.00 9.58 -1.25
C CYS A 60 -19.04 8.56 -1.72
N PHE A 61 -18.61 7.31 -1.90
CA PHE A 61 -19.46 6.20 -2.28
C PHE A 61 -19.88 5.44 -1.04
N ARG A 62 -21.16 5.07 -0.96
CA ARG A 62 -21.73 4.31 0.14
C ARG A 62 -22.62 3.22 -0.42
N HIS A 63 -22.52 2.04 0.15
CA HIS A 63 -23.36 0.91 -0.22
C HIS A 63 -23.64 0.01 0.96
N TYR A 64 -24.86 -0.52 1.02
CA TYR A 64 -25.32 -1.32 2.14
C TYR A 64 -25.57 -2.77 1.71
N TYR A 65 -24.68 -3.67 2.14
CA TYR A 65 -24.83 -5.10 1.88
C TYR A 65 -25.79 -5.72 2.88
N ARG A 66 -26.84 -6.38 2.37
CA ARG A 66 -27.88 -7.01 3.21
C ARG A 66 -27.57 -8.46 3.58
N GLN A 67 -26.62 -9.07 2.90
CA GLN A 67 -26.27 -10.49 3.04
C GLN A 67 -24.78 -10.62 3.30
N LYS A 68 -24.42 -11.62 4.11
CA LYS A 68 -23.03 -11.99 4.29
C LYS A 68 -22.47 -12.61 3.01
N GLY A 69 -21.21 -12.39 2.73
CA GLY A 69 -20.56 -12.94 1.55
C GLY A 69 -19.25 -12.23 1.20
N LEU A 70 -18.60 -12.79 0.18
CA LEU A 70 -17.49 -12.15 -0.50
C LEU A 70 -18.03 -11.42 -1.72
N TYR A 71 -17.71 -10.14 -1.83
CA TYR A 71 -18.10 -9.30 -2.96
C TYR A 71 -16.86 -8.73 -3.63
N ARG A 72 -16.91 -8.63 -4.96
CA ARG A 72 -15.88 -7.94 -5.75
C ARG A 72 -16.46 -6.63 -6.25
N ILE A 73 -15.96 -5.53 -5.69
CA ILE A 73 -16.28 -4.18 -6.15
C ILE A 73 -15.32 -3.84 -7.29
N LEU A 74 -15.86 -3.35 -8.40
CA LEU A 74 -15.08 -2.75 -9.49
C LEU A 74 -15.30 -1.24 -9.48
N VAL A 75 -14.23 -0.49 -9.26
CA VAL A 75 -14.21 0.97 -9.41
C VAL A 75 -13.50 1.30 -10.72
N GLN A 76 -14.22 1.93 -11.64
CA GLN A 76 -13.69 2.45 -12.90
C GLN A 76 -13.63 3.97 -12.82
N GLY A 77 -12.55 4.58 -13.29
CA GLY A 77 -12.47 6.05 -13.27
C GLY A 77 -11.43 6.68 -14.19
N GLU A 78 -11.68 7.93 -14.58
CA GLU A 78 -10.72 8.76 -15.33
C GLU A 78 -9.96 9.68 -14.40
N ASN A 79 -8.64 9.76 -14.58
CA ASN A 79 -7.77 10.66 -13.81
C ASN A 79 -7.95 10.49 -12.29
N ILE A 80 -7.99 9.24 -11.80
CA ILE A 80 -8.04 8.96 -10.37
C ILE A 80 -6.74 9.46 -9.74
N VAL A 81 -6.84 10.34 -8.74
CA VAL A 81 -5.72 10.99 -8.05
C VAL A 81 -5.58 10.50 -6.61
N ASP A 82 -6.70 10.26 -5.94
CA ASP A 82 -6.76 9.88 -4.53
C ASP A 82 -7.80 8.76 -4.35
N LEU A 83 -7.41 7.73 -3.58
CA LEU A 83 -8.23 6.60 -3.20
C LEU A 83 -8.14 6.41 -1.67
N ASP A 84 -9.21 6.74 -0.95
CA ASP A 84 -9.36 6.49 0.49
C ASP A 84 -10.40 5.39 0.68
N ILE A 85 -9.90 4.19 0.93
CA ILE A 85 -10.64 2.93 1.14
C ILE A 85 -10.29 2.32 2.51
N LYS A 86 -9.95 3.16 3.48
CA LYS A 86 -9.64 2.70 4.84
C LYS A 86 -10.85 2.07 5.50
N LYS A 87 -10.62 1.04 6.32
CA LYS A 87 -11.67 0.39 7.13
C LYS A 87 -12.89 -0.08 6.33
N CYS A 88 -12.66 -0.55 5.11
CA CYS A 88 -13.67 -1.06 4.18
C CYS A 88 -13.73 -2.60 4.16
N ARG A 89 -13.06 -3.28 5.10
CA ARG A 89 -13.01 -4.75 5.20
C ARG A 89 -12.48 -5.45 3.94
N ILE A 90 -11.57 -4.78 3.24
CA ILE A 90 -10.98 -5.28 2.00
C ILE A 90 -9.99 -6.39 2.32
N VAL A 91 -10.10 -7.52 1.64
CA VAL A 91 -9.20 -8.68 1.75
C VAL A 91 -8.16 -8.69 0.63
N ARG A 92 -8.49 -8.11 -0.53
CA ARG A 92 -7.58 -7.94 -1.67
C ARG A 92 -7.81 -6.63 -2.40
N LEU A 93 -6.72 -5.95 -2.74
CA LEU A 93 -6.72 -4.72 -3.55
C LEU A 93 -5.86 -4.93 -4.80
N GLU A 94 -6.45 -4.72 -5.97
CA GLU A 94 -5.73 -4.70 -7.25
C GLU A 94 -5.97 -3.36 -7.95
N VAL A 95 -4.91 -2.60 -8.25
CA VAL A 95 -4.99 -1.32 -8.95
C VAL A 95 -4.37 -1.41 -10.34
N ASN A 96 -5.23 -1.41 -11.36
CA ASN A 96 -4.87 -1.59 -12.75
C ASN A 96 -5.02 -0.27 -13.52
N TYR A 97 -3.96 0.10 -14.25
CA TYR A 97 -3.96 1.26 -15.16
C TYR A 97 -4.43 2.61 -14.55
N CYS A 98 -3.96 2.94 -13.34
CA CYS A 98 -4.18 4.25 -12.70
C CYS A 98 -2.93 5.15 -12.70
N PRO A 99 -2.49 5.69 -13.86
CA PRO A 99 -1.21 6.41 -13.99
C PRO A 99 -1.18 7.78 -13.30
N THR A 100 -2.34 8.31 -12.90
CA THR A 100 -2.50 9.59 -12.20
C THR A 100 -2.65 9.44 -10.69
N LEU A 101 -2.78 8.21 -10.18
CA LEU A 101 -3.04 7.97 -8.77
C LEU A 101 -1.79 8.31 -7.95
N GLU A 102 -1.96 9.20 -6.98
CA GLU A 102 -0.89 9.78 -6.16
C GLU A 102 -1.03 9.37 -4.70
N PHE A 103 -2.26 9.19 -4.20
CA PHE A 103 -2.55 8.90 -2.80
C PHE A 103 -3.42 7.64 -2.69
N ILE A 104 -2.98 6.68 -1.87
CA ILE A 104 -3.77 5.50 -1.50
C ILE A 104 -3.73 5.35 0.02
N ASP A 105 -4.89 5.46 0.66
CA ASP A 105 -5.12 5.03 2.04
C ASP A 105 -6.01 3.78 2.01
N CYS A 106 -5.38 2.63 2.29
CA CYS A 106 -6.05 1.34 2.45
C CYS A 106 -5.84 0.77 3.85
N SER A 107 -5.61 1.64 4.83
CA SER A 107 -5.33 1.26 6.21
C SER A 107 -6.54 0.66 6.94
N GLY A 108 -6.28 -0.19 7.93
CA GLY A 108 -7.34 -0.76 8.77
C GLY A 108 -8.27 -1.73 8.05
N ASN A 109 -7.77 -2.46 7.06
CA ASN A 109 -8.49 -3.48 6.30
C ASN A 109 -8.04 -4.89 6.72
N LEU A 110 -8.37 -5.90 5.90
CA LEU A 110 -8.01 -7.31 6.08
C LEU A 110 -7.08 -7.77 4.96
N LEU A 111 -6.33 -6.85 4.34
CA LEU A 111 -5.57 -7.11 3.13
C LEU A 111 -4.53 -8.20 3.38
N LYS A 112 -4.58 -9.24 2.57
CA LYS A 112 -3.52 -10.26 2.44
C LYS A 112 -2.72 -10.07 1.15
N GLU A 113 -3.34 -9.47 0.15
CA GLU A 113 -2.75 -9.16 -1.15
C GLU A 113 -2.98 -7.70 -1.50
N LEU A 114 -1.90 -7.01 -1.88
CA LEU A 114 -1.89 -5.61 -2.31
C LEU A 114 -1.09 -5.47 -3.60
N ASP A 115 -1.76 -5.18 -4.72
CA ASP A 115 -1.12 -4.85 -5.99
C ASP A 115 -1.40 -3.40 -6.39
N VAL A 116 -0.34 -2.59 -6.39
CA VAL A 116 -0.36 -1.18 -6.80
C VAL A 116 0.61 -0.90 -7.95
N GLN A 117 1.06 -1.92 -8.69
CA GLN A 117 2.08 -1.78 -9.74
C GLN A 117 1.68 -0.80 -10.87
N GLY A 118 0.38 -0.60 -11.09
CA GLY A 118 -0.16 0.38 -12.05
C GLY A 118 0.10 1.86 -11.70
N CYS A 119 0.45 2.17 -10.44
CA CYS A 119 0.42 3.53 -9.87
C CYS A 119 1.74 4.29 -10.00
N LYS A 120 2.24 4.52 -11.23
CA LYS A 120 3.60 5.08 -11.44
C LYS A 120 3.86 6.47 -10.82
N LYS A 121 2.81 7.22 -10.49
CA LYS A 121 2.90 8.54 -9.85
C LYS A 121 2.69 8.52 -8.32
N LEU A 122 2.51 7.33 -7.73
CA LEU A 122 2.25 7.16 -6.30
C LEU A 122 3.25 7.98 -5.47
N TYR A 123 2.69 8.83 -4.62
CA TYR A 123 3.37 9.77 -3.74
C TYR A 123 3.24 9.31 -2.29
N GLU A 124 2.07 8.79 -1.92
CA GLU A 124 1.78 8.27 -0.57
C GLU A 124 1.03 6.95 -0.64
N LEU A 125 1.47 5.99 0.17
CA LEU A 125 0.79 4.73 0.38
C LEU A 125 0.71 4.44 1.88
N ASP A 126 -0.51 4.41 2.42
CA ASP A 126 -0.80 3.83 3.71
C ASP A 126 -1.54 2.50 3.54
N CYS A 127 -0.88 1.42 3.94
CA CYS A 127 -1.42 0.07 4.01
C CYS A 127 -1.29 -0.52 5.43
N SER A 128 -1.18 0.34 6.44
CA SER A 128 -1.04 -0.07 7.83
C SER A 128 -2.29 -0.76 8.38
N HIS A 129 -2.15 -1.51 9.47
CA HIS A 129 -3.25 -2.24 10.10
C HIS A 129 -3.98 -3.17 9.13
N ASN A 130 -3.22 -4.08 8.52
CA ASN A 130 -3.68 -5.10 7.59
C ASN A 130 -3.08 -6.47 7.96
N GLN A 131 -3.14 -7.46 7.07
CA GLN A 131 -2.64 -8.82 7.28
C GLN A 131 -1.61 -9.22 6.21
N LEU A 132 -0.89 -8.25 5.65
CA LEU A 132 0.10 -8.50 4.60
C LEU A 132 1.29 -9.29 5.15
N GLU A 133 1.68 -10.35 4.46
CA GLU A 133 2.88 -11.16 4.76
C GLU A 133 4.09 -10.73 3.91
N GLU A 134 3.82 -10.18 2.72
CA GLU A 134 4.81 -9.57 1.85
C GLU A 134 4.32 -8.23 1.30
N LEU A 135 5.24 -7.30 1.11
CA LEU A 135 5.00 -6.07 0.36
C LEU A 135 6.14 -5.82 -0.59
N LYS A 136 5.85 -5.97 -1.88
CA LYS A 136 6.79 -5.74 -2.97
C LYS A 136 6.42 -4.49 -3.72
N LEU A 137 7.20 -3.44 -3.53
CA LEU A 137 7.05 -2.20 -4.28
C LEU A 137 7.92 -2.23 -5.53
N GLY A 138 7.37 -1.69 -6.62
CA GLY A 138 8.13 -1.38 -7.83
C GLY A 138 9.02 -0.14 -7.69
N ARG A 139 9.53 0.35 -8.82
CA ARG A 139 10.33 1.59 -8.90
C ARG A 139 9.46 2.84 -8.84
N TYR A 140 8.92 3.18 -7.68
CA TYR A 140 8.18 4.43 -7.49
C TYR A 140 9.12 5.60 -7.24
N LYS A 141 9.46 6.35 -8.30
CA LYS A 141 10.39 7.48 -8.23
C LYS A 141 9.88 8.64 -7.36
N LYS A 142 8.56 8.77 -7.22
CA LYS A 142 7.89 9.87 -6.52
C LYS A 142 7.37 9.50 -5.14
N LEU A 143 7.37 8.21 -4.76
CA LEU A 143 6.88 7.78 -3.46
C LEU A 143 7.69 8.49 -2.38
N PHE A 144 7.00 9.29 -1.58
CA PHE A 144 7.55 10.14 -0.54
C PHE A 144 7.30 9.53 0.84
N HIS A 145 6.10 8.99 1.05
CA HIS A 145 5.65 8.40 2.31
C HIS A 145 5.14 6.97 2.10
N LEU A 146 5.65 6.04 2.92
CA LEU A 146 5.17 4.67 3.00
C LEU A 146 4.89 4.30 4.46
N SER A 147 3.64 3.94 4.74
CA SER A 147 3.23 3.30 5.98
C SER A 147 2.73 1.88 5.67
N CYS A 148 3.39 0.89 6.25
CA CYS A 148 3.00 -0.53 6.23
C CYS A 148 3.06 -1.13 7.65
N ALA A 149 2.97 -0.28 8.68
CA ALA A 149 3.01 -0.68 10.07
C ALA A 149 1.83 -1.59 10.45
N TRP A 150 1.98 -2.41 11.48
CA TRP A 150 0.91 -3.30 11.95
C TRP A 150 0.39 -4.23 10.85
N ASN A 151 1.31 -5.00 10.28
CA ASN A 151 1.03 -6.10 9.35
C ASN A 151 1.77 -7.35 9.86
N ASN A 152 1.81 -8.40 9.06
CA ASN A 152 2.56 -9.62 9.34
C ASN A 152 3.79 -9.75 8.42
N LEU A 153 4.35 -8.63 7.94
CA LEU A 153 5.36 -8.64 6.89
C LEU A 153 6.62 -9.37 7.34
N GLU A 154 6.99 -10.43 6.64
CA GLU A 154 8.31 -11.06 6.76
C GLU A 154 9.30 -10.46 5.77
N GLN A 155 8.79 -9.97 4.63
CA GLN A 155 9.56 -9.39 3.53
C GLN A 155 8.97 -8.04 3.10
N LEU A 156 9.83 -7.01 3.11
CA LEU A 156 9.54 -5.69 2.56
C LEU A 156 10.56 -5.33 1.49
N GLU A 157 10.14 -5.36 0.22
CA GLU A 157 10.99 -5.02 -0.92
C GLU A 157 10.64 -3.63 -1.43
N LEU A 158 11.50 -2.64 -1.21
CA LEU A 158 11.26 -1.25 -1.60
C LEU A 158 11.59 -0.95 -3.08
N GLY A 159 12.00 -1.94 -3.87
CA GLY A 159 12.15 -1.86 -5.34
C GLY A 159 13.05 -0.75 -5.94
N GLY A 160 13.68 0.08 -5.11
CA GLY A 160 14.29 1.34 -5.54
C GLY A 160 13.27 2.48 -5.62
N CYS A 161 12.76 2.90 -4.47
CA CYS A 161 12.05 4.17 -4.24
C CYS A 161 13.03 5.30 -3.82
N PRO A 162 13.76 5.96 -4.75
CA PRO A 162 14.76 6.98 -4.40
C PRO A 162 14.16 8.27 -3.83
N GLY A 163 12.86 8.48 -4.04
CA GLY A 163 12.10 9.61 -3.53
C GLY A 163 11.70 9.46 -2.06
N LEU A 164 11.76 8.25 -1.49
CA LEU A 164 11.18 7.94 -0.19
C LEU A 164 11.88 8.72 0.92
N VAL A 165 11.09 9.42 1.72
CA VAL A 165 11.53 10.25 2.85
C VAL A 165 11.08 9.62 4.17
N ASP A 166 9.83 9.16 4.22
CA ASP A 166 9.23 8.57 5.41
C ASP A 166 8.91 7.08 5.19
N LEU A 167 9.44 6.24 6.07
CA LEU A 167 9.20 4.80 6.08
C LEU A 167 8.76 4.33 7.47
N PHE A 168 7.51 3.87 7.58
CA PHE A 168 6.96 3.33 8.81
C PHE A 168 6.55 1.87 8.60
N CYS A 169 7.34 0.94 9.11
CA CYS A 169 7.12 -0.51 9.00
C CYS A 169 7.17 -1.23 10.36
N LYS A 170 6.91 -0.49 11.45
CA LYS A 170 6.88 -1.03 12.81
C LYS A 170 5.78 -2.08 13.01
N TYR A 171 5.96 -2.98 13.98
CA TYR A 171 5.00 -4.05 14.29
C TYR A 171 4.73 -4.92 13.06
N ASN A 172 5.78 -5.63 12.65
CA ASN A 172 5.82 -6.62 11.58
C ASN A 172 6.79 -7.75 11.99
N ASN A 173 7.07 -8.69 11.10
CA ASN A 173 8.02 -9.79 11.31
C ASN A 173 9.24 -9.69 10.39
N ILE A 174 9.67 -8.47 10.02
CA ILE A 174 10.72 -8.28 9.01
C ILE A 174 12.05 -8.78 9.55
N HIS A 175 12.68 -9.71 8.83
CA HIS A 175 13.99 -10.25 9.19
C HIS A 175 15.15 -9.52 8.53
N HIS A 176 14.93 -8.92 7.35
CA HIS A 176 15.94 -8.18 6.61
C HIS A 176 15.31 -6.97 5.92
N LEU A 177 15.98 -5.82 5.98
CA LEU A 177 15.53 -4.60 5.34
C LEU A 177 16.72 -3.90 4.69
N ASP A 178 16.66 -3.73 3.37
CA ASP A 178 17.62 -2.93 2.61
C ASP A 178 16.99 -1.62 2.15
N VAL A 179 17.52 -0.50 2.65
CA VAL A 179 17.12 0.85 2.24
C VAL A 179 18.19 1.56 1.42
N SER A 180 19.17 0.82 0.90
CA SER A 180 20.32 1.36 0.16
C SER A 180 19.95 2.18 -1.07
N LYS A 181 18.76 1.96 -1.65
CA LYS A 181 18.26 2.72 -2.80
C LYS A 181 17.35 3.91 -2.42
N CYS A 182 16.95 4.02 -1.16
CA CYS A 182 16.08 5.08 -0.64
C CYS A 182 16.91 6.23 -0.07
N LYS A 183 17.65 6.92 -0.96
CA LYS A 183 18.68 7.90 -0.57
C LYS A 183 18.14 9.17 0.11
N LYS A 184 16.83 9.42 0.05
CA LYS A 184 16.17 10.58 0.64
C LYS A 184 15.54 10.32 2.00
N LEU A 185 15.66 9.11 2.56
CA LEU A 185 15.06 8.80 3.87
C LEU A 185 15.51 9.79 4.95
N ARG A 186 14.55 10.19 5.77
CA ARG A 186 14.73 11.10 6.91
C ARG A 186 13.98 10.63 8.15
N SER A 187 12.86 9.93 8.00
CA SER A 187 12.11 9.37 9.12
C SER A 187 11.90 7.89 8.90
N VAL A 188 12.41 7.06 9.81
CA VAL A 188 12.32 5.60 9.68
C VAL A 188 11.87 4.98 11.01
N ASN A 189 10.83 4.17 10.99
CA ASN A 189 10.44 3.38 12.16
C ASN A 189 10.39 1.90 11.79
N ILE A 190 11.34 1.14 12.35
CA ILE A 190 11.46 -0.33 12.18
C ILE A 190 11.19 -1.07 13.49
N GLY A 191 10.70 -0.39 14.53
CA GLY A 191 10.51 -1.01 15.84
C GLY A 191 9.53 -2.19 15.83
N ASN A 192 9.73 -3.16 16.71
CA ASN A 192 8.97 -4.40 16.78
C ASN A 192 8.95 -5.13 15.44
N ASN A 193 10.14 -5.52 14.98
CA ASN A 193 10.38 -6.43 13.87
C ASN A 193 11.34 -7.54 14.32
N ALA A 194 11.66 -8.47 13.44
CA ALA A 194 12.46 -9.66 13.75
C ALA A 194 13.89 -9.60 13.17
N LEU A 195 14.50 -8.40 13.10
CA LEU A 195 15.88 -8.25 12.62
C LEU A 195 16.86 -8.80 13.68
N ASP A 196 17.70 -9.75 13.30
CA ASP A 196 18.84 -10.13 14.14
C ASP A 196 19.95 -9.06 14.11
N VAL A 197 21.04 -9.27 14.87
CA VAL A 197 22.17 -8.33 14.96
C VAL A 197 22.82 -8.09 13.59
N SER A 198 22.94 -9.13 12.76
CA SER A 198 23.55 -9.04 11.44
C SER A 198 22.67 -8.24 10.48
N ALA A 199 21.38 -8.54 10.44
CA ALA A 199 20.39 -7.84 9.64
C ALA A 199 20.26 -6.36 10.07
N LEU A 200 20.28 -6.08 11.37
CA LEU A 200 20.27 -4.71 11.88
C LEU A 200 21.52 -3.94 11.45
N LYS A 201 22.71 -4.55 11.55
CA LYS A 201 23.96 -3.94 11.06
C LYS A 201 23.91 -3.68 9.56
N HIS A 202 23.36 -4.61 8.77
CA HIS A 202 23.16 -4.41 7.33
C HIS A 202 22.22 -3.23 7.05
N PHE A 203 21.08 -3.18 7.73
CA PHE A 203 20.11 -2.10 7.62
C PHE A 203 20.75 -0.74 7.93
N VAL A 204 21.45 -0.61 9.07
CA VAL A 204 22.13 0.64 9.46
C VAL A 204 23.19 1.06 8.42
N ASN A 205 23.89 0.10 7.82
CA ASN A 205 24.85 0.38 6.75
C ASN A 205 24.19 0.82 5.44
N SER A 206 22.97 0.38 5.18
CA SER A 206 22.18 0.76 4.01
C SER A 206 21.59 2.18 4.09
N LEU A 207 21.42 2.74 5.30
CA LEU A 207 20.93 4.10 5.51
C LEU A 207 21.81 5.14 4.81
N ALA A 208 21.18 6.09 4.12
CA ALA A 208 21.88 7.26 3.60
C ALA A 208 22.39 8.17 4.74
N ILE A 209 23.48 8.89 4.49
CA ILE A 209 23.93 9.95 5.39
C ILE A 209 23.07 11.19 5.11
N PRO A 210 22.30 11.70 6.10
CA PRO A 210 21.53 12.92 5.91
C PRO A 210 22.46 14.11 5.58
N PRO A 211 22.03 15.09 4.76
CA PRO A 211 22.79 16.31 4.51
C PRO A 211 23.12 17.03 5.81
N HIS A 212 24.27 17.71 5.87
CA HIS A 212 24.83 18.34 7.08
C HIS A 212 23.91 19.35 7.82
N LYS A 213 22.81 19.78 7.19
CA LYS A 213 21.80 20.71 7.74
C LYS A 213 20.47 20.03 8.13
N GLU A 214 20.34 18.74 7.88
CA GLU A 214 19.13 17.95 8.14
C GLU A 214 19.46 16.80 9.08
N LYS A 215 18.50 16.42 9.92
CA LYS A 215 18.62 15.25 10.82
C LYS A 215 17.82 14.09 10.25
N GLY A 216 18.36 12.89 10.35
CA GLY A 216 17.57 11.66 10.22
C GLY A 216 17.01 11.27 11.59
N PHE A 217 15.74 10.89 11.66
CA PHE A 217 15.10 10.34 12.85
C PHE A 217 14.81 8.88 12.63
N ILE A 218 15.14 8.07 13.63
CA ILE A 218 14.93 6.64 13.56
C ILE A 218 14.35 6.11 14.87
N VAL A 219 13.51 5.09 14.77
CA VAL A 219 13.06 4.31 15.92
C VAL A 219 13.45 2.87 15.70
N ILE A 220 14.37 2.37 16.55
CA ILE A 220 14.86 0.98 16.54
C ILE A 220 14.52 0.34 17.88
N ARG A 221 13.26 -0.05 18.06
CA ARG A 221 12.86 -0.85 19.23
C ARG A 221 12.90 -2.32 18.84
N ASN A 222 14.04 -2.97 19.01
CA ASN A 222 14.19 -4.39 18.77
C ASN A 222 14.75 -5.06 20.03
N ASN A 223 14.41 -6.33 20.29
CA ASN A 223 14.81 -7.01 21.53
C ASN A 223 16.34 -7.23 21.63
N MET A 224 17.10 -6.95 20.56
CA MET A 224 18.54 -7.22 20.47
C MET A 224 19.40 -6.01 20.08
N THR A 225 18.90 -4.77 20.18
CA THR A 225 19.75 -3.58 19.90
C THR A 225 20.87 -3.48 20.94
N SER A 226 22.11 -3.70 20.52
CA SER A 226 23.27 -3.50 21.40
C SER A 226 23.76 -2.05 21.32
N HIS A 227 24.60 -1.66 22.29
CA HIS A 227 25.21 -0.32 22.33
C HIS A 227 26.00 0.02 21.05
N SER A 228 26.54 -0.97 20.32
CA SER A 228 27.30 -0.72 19.10
C SER A 228 26.43 -0.26 17.93
N GLU A 229 25.21 -0.79 17.78
CA GLU A 229 24.32 -0.38 16.69
C GLU A 229 23.78 1.04 16.93
N GLN A 230 23.40 1.36 18.18
CA GLN A 230 22.99 2.72 18.56
C GLN A 230 24.10 3.75 18.27
N THR A 231 25.34 3.39 18.58
CA THR A 231 26.51 4.24 18.28
C THR A 231 26.72 4.40 16.76
N LEU A 232 26.51 3.34 15.98
CA LEU A 232 26.68 3.38 14.52
C LEU A 232 25.62 4.25 13.84
N VAL A 233 24.36 4.16 14.30
CA VAL A 233 23.24 5.00 13.85
C VAL A 233 23.57 6.47 14.07
N LEU A 234 24.00 6.82 15.28
CA LEU A 234 24.34 8.20 15.64
C LEU A 234 25.52 8.73 14.82
N LYS A 235 26.58 7.93 14.62
CA LYS A 235 27.73 8.29 13.77
C LYS A 235 27.34 8.57 12.31
N ARG A 236 26.21 8.04 11.84
CA ARG A 236 25.70 8.26 10.48
C ARG A 236 24.70 9.41 10.38
N GLY A 237 24.51 10.20 11.44
CA GLY A 237 23.63 11.37 11.45
C GLY A 237 22.15 11.05 11.72
N TRP A 238 21.87 9.86 12.25
CA TRP A 238 20.53 9.41 12.63
C TRP A 238 20.34 9.46 14.14
N TYR A 239 19.22 10.01 14.60
CA TYR A 239 18.90 10.20 16.01
C TYR A 239 17.76 9.27 16.40
N GLU A 240 17.99 8.46 17.43
CA GLU A 240 16.96 7.61 18.01
C GLU A 240 15.99 8.44 18.85
N ILE A 241 14.67 8.25 18.65
CA ILE A 241 13.59 8.99 19.34
C ILE A 241 12.53 8.07 19.96
#